data_AF-A0A973CLM8-F1
#
_entry.id   AF-A0A973CLM8-F1
#
_cell.length_a   1.000
_cell.length_b   1.000
_cell.length_c   1.000
_cell.angle_alpha   90.00
_cell.angle_beta   90.00
_cell.angle_gamma   90.00
#
_symmetry.space_group_name_H-M   'P 1'
#
loop_
_entity.id
_entity.type
_entity.pdbx_description
1 polymer ?
#
loop_
_entity_poly.entity_id
_entity_poly.type
_entity_poly.pdbx_seq_one_letter_code
_entity_poly.pdbx_strand_id
1 'polypeptide(L)'
;FDKENNKAQLDKTQQQLIMGGLENHFRALEFISMRFIYTGLMLIVGLICLLLSTQIEFGISASMTKMLGFCMMIIGALYPSFWLRGVIKLRHKSIQRELPNVLDLLTLSVEAGRDFLSALKEILANREPDPLGEELERVFREIQLGKQRRQALNSMSQRVQQADLSTVVDTLTQADELGVSIGHILRILGEQMRQKRFAYAEKLANESPVKLLFPLFIFIFPAVIIVMLGPVLLKYLTQI
;
A
#
# COMPACT_ATOMS: atom_id res chain seq x y z
N PHE A 1 -17.32 25.88 8.78
CA PHE A 1 -16.14 25.18 9.30
C PHE A 1 -16.36 23.67 9.45
N ASP A 2 -17.43 23.19 10.08
CA ASP A 2 -17.63 21.73 10.32
C ASP A 2 -18.08 20.90 9.08
N LYS A 3 -18.88 21.50 8.18
CA LYS A 3 -19.34 20.83 6.93
C LYS A 3 -18.23 20.65 5.89
N GLU A 4 -17.25 21.55 5.87
CA GLU A 4 -16.17 21.56 4.89
C GLU A 4 -15.09 20.52 5.24
N ASN A 5 -14.81 20.36 6.53
CA ASN A 5 -13.89 19.34 7.04
C ASN A 5 -14.47 17.93 6.87
N ASN A 6 -15.78 17.75 7.08
CA ASN A 6 -16.45 16.48 6.81
C ASN A 6 -16.45 16.12 5.31
N LYS A 7 -16.68 17.09 4.41
CA LYS A 7 -16.55 16.86 2.97
C LYS A 7 -15.13 16.44 2.58
N ALA A 8 -14.11 17.14 3.06
CA ALA A 8 -12.72 16.80 2.77
C ALA A 8 -12.32 15.41 3.31
N GLN A 9 -12.86 14.99 4.46
CA GLN A 9 -12.63 13.66 5.01
C GLN A 9 -13.37 12.56 4.22
N LEU A 10 -14.58 12.84 3.74
CA LEU A 10 -15.35 11.95 2.87
C LEU A 10 -14.65 11.77 1.53
N ASP A 11 -14.17 12.85 0.92
CA ASP A 11 -13.45 12.81 -0.36
C ASP A 11 -12.14 12.02 -0.25
N LYS A 12 -11.36 12.22 0.82
CA LYS A 12 -10.14 11.44 1.07
C LYS A 12 -10.42 9.96 1.28
N THR A 13 -11.47 9.62 2.01
CA THR A 13 -11.84 8.21 2.27
C THR A 13 -12.37 7.54 1.01
N GLN A 14 -13.18 8.25 0.23
CA GLN A 14 -13.67 7.79 -1.07
C GLN A 14 -12.51 7.58 -2.05
N GLN A 15 -11.55 8.51 -2.10
CA GLN A 15 -10.33 8.33 -2.88
C GLN A 15 -9.54 7.09 -2.44
N GLN A 16 -9.35 6.87 -1.13
CA GLN A 16 -8.66 5.67 -0.63
C GLN A 16 -9.38 4.36 -0.99
N LEU A 17 -10.72 4.38 -1.01
CA LEU A 17 -11.52 3.23 -1.42
C LEU A 17 -11.41 2.95 -2.91
N ILE A 18 -11.40 3.99 -3.74
CA ILE A 18 -11.16 3.89 -5.18
C ILE A 18 -9.75 3.33 -5.43
N MET A 19 -8.72 3.83 -4.72
CA MET A 19 -7.36 3.31 -4.82
C MET A 19 -7.26 1.82 -4.41
N GLY A 20 -8.11 1.38 -3.49
CA GLY A 20 -8.21 -0.02 -3.06
C GLY A 20 -8.99 -0.92 -4.03
N GLY A 21 -9.65 -0.36 -5.06
CA GLY A 21 -10.48 -1.09 -6.01
C GLY A 21 -11.71 -1.77 -5.40
N LEU A 22 -12.14 -1.30 -4.24
CA LEU A 22 -13.28 -1.87 -3.50
C LEU A 22 -14.63 -1.38 -4.05
N GLU A 23 -14.66 -0.57 -5.12
CA GLU A 23 -15.89 0.11 -5.54
C GLU A 23 -17.02 -0.83 -5.99
N ASN A 24 -16.67 -2.01 -6.53
CA ASN A 24 -17.64 -2.98 -7.06
C ASN A 24 -18.20 -3.94 -6.00
N HIS A 25 -17.55 -4.07 -4.86
CA HIS A 25 -17.97 -5.00 -3.79
C HIS A 25 -18.47 -4.29 -2.54
N PHE A 26 -18.06 -3.04 -2.31
CA PHE A 26 -18.48 -2.25 -1.16
C PHE A 26 -18.70 -0.79 -1.59
N ARG A 27 -19.94 -0.29 -1.49
CA ARG A 27 -20.16 1.15 -1.63
C ARG A 27 -19.37 1.85 -0.53
N ALA A 28 -18.82 3.04 -0.82
CA ALA A 28 -18.09 3.82 0.19
C ALA A 28 -18.92 4.05 1.47
N LEU A 29 -20.25 4.09 1.34
CA LEU A 29 -21.19 4.11 2.45
C LEU A 29 -21.15 2.84 3.32
N GLU A 30 -21.03 1.65 2.75
CA GLU A 30 -21.03 0.36 3.46
C GLU A 30 -19.70 0.14 4.21
N PHE A 31 -18.58 0.54 3.61
CA PHE A 31 -17.29 0.49 4.30
C PHE A 31 -17.20 1.51 5.44
N ILE A 32 -17.70 2.73 5.22
CA ILE A 32 -17.83 3.74 6.27
C ILE A 32 -18.79 3.24 7.36
N SER A 33 -19.91 2.60 7.00
CA SER A 33 -20.86 2.01 7.95
C SER A 33 -20.24 0.88 8.75
N MET A 34 -19.53 -0.06 8.13
CA MET A 34 -18.78 -1.10 8.83
C MET A 34 -17.74 -0.50 9.76
N ARG A 35 -17.02 0.55 9.32
CA ARG A 35 -16.04 1.26 10.15
C ARG A 35 -16.69 1.90 11.37
N PHE A 36 -17.82 2.59 11.21
CA PHE A 36 -18.55 3.19 12.33
C PHE A 36 -19.19 2.14 13.25
N ILE A 37 -19.71 1.04 12.72
CA ILE A 37 -20.27 -0.06 13.51
C ILE A 37 -19.16 -0.73 14.32
N TYR A 38 -18.01 -1.04 13.72
CA TYR A 38 -16.90 -1.69 14.43
C TYR A 38 -16.24 -0.77 15.46
N THR A 39 -16.04 0.51 15.10
CA THR A 39 -15.48 1.51 16.03
C THR A 39 -16.47 1.82 17.15
N GLY A 40 -17.76 1.93 16.83
CA GLY A 40 -18.83 2.16 17.81
C GLY A 40 -19.02 0.98 18.75
N LEU A 41 -19.00 -0.25 18.23
CA LEU A 41 -19.08 -1.47 19.04
C LEU A 41 -17.86 -1.61 19.95
N MET A 42 -16.65 -1.33 19.46
CA MET A 42 -15.43 -1.34 20.29
C MET A 42 -15.42 -0.22 21.34
N LEU A 43 -15.98 0.96 21.03
CA LEU A 43 -16.15 2.04 22.00
C LEU A 43 -17.16 1.67 23.09
N ILE A 44 -18.30 1.08 22.72
CA ILE A 44 -19.33 0.63 23.66
C ILE A 44 -18.78 -0.48 24.55
N VAL A 45 -18.08 -1.47 23.97
CA VAL A 45 -17.44 -2.56 24.73
C VAL A 45 -16.34 -2.01 25.64
N GLY A 46 -15.51 -1.08 25.16
CA GLY A 46 -14.46 -0.44 25.97
C GLY A 46 -15.03 0.39 27.12
N LEU A 47 -16.12 1.14 26.88
CA LEU A 47 -16.82 1.93 27.89
C LEU A 47 -17.50 1.03 28.94
N ILE A 48 -18.18 -0.04 28.50
CA ILE A 48 -18.77 -1.05 29.39
C ILE A 48 -17.67 -1.70 30.24
N CYS A 49 -16.53 -2.07 29.64
CA CYS A 49 -15.42 -2.67 30.38
C CYS A 49 -14.81 -1.70 31.42
N LEU A 50 -14.74 -0.41 31.08
CA LEU A 50 -14.27 0.65 32.00
C LEU A 50 -15.27 0.91 33.14
N LEU A 51 -16.58 0.92 32.85
CA LEU A 51 -17.63 1.07 33.86
C LEU A 51 -17.77 -0.17 34.76
N LEU A 52 -17.58 -1.38 34.22
CA LEU A 52 -17.57 -2.60 35.01
C LEU A 52 -16.32 -2.71 35.90
N SER A 53 -15.20 -2.08 35.51
CA SER A 53 -13.98 -2.03 36.33
C SER A 53 -14.14 -1.25 37.65
N THR A 54 -15.18 -0.42 37.78
CA THR A 54 -15.46 0.32 39.03
C THR A 54 -16.41 -0.42 39.97
N GLN A 55 -17.09 -1.46 39.49
CA GLN A 55 -18.13 -2.22 40.22
C GLN A 55 -17.70 -3.64 40.56
N ILE A 56 -16.70 -4.21 39.86
CA ILE A 56 -16.35 -5.63 39.96
C ILE A 56 -14.89 -5.78 40.41
N GLU A 57 -14.69 -6.28 41.64
CA GLU A 57 -13.40 -6.78 42.14
C GLU A 57 -13.04 -8.14 41.53
N PHE A 58 -13.06 -8.25 40.20
CA PHE A 58 -12.44 -9.40 39.55
C PHE A 58 -10.93 -9.22 39.73
N GLY A 59 -10.22 -10.23 40.26
CA GLY A 59 -8.84 -10.19 40.80
C GLY A 59 -7.70 -9.70 39.89
N ILE A 60 -8.00 -8.95 38.84
CA ILE A 60 -7.09 -8.13 38.05
C ILE A 60 -7.15 -6.71 38.64
N SER A 61 -5.99 -6.15 39.00
CA SER A 61 -5.91 -4.79 39.56
C SER A 61 -6.73 -3.80 38.71
N ALA A 62 -7.58 -2.99 39.36
CA ALA A 62 -8.44 -2.00 38.70
C ALA A 62 -7.68 -1.04 37.75
N SER A 63 -6.36 -0.90 37.94
CA SER A 63 -5.47 -0.16 37.04
C SER A 63 -5.25 -0.88 35.69
N MET A 64 -5.08 -2.21 35.70
CA MET A 64 -4.87 -3.02 34.50
C MET A 64 -6.12 -3.06 33.60
N THR A 65 -7.32 -3.17 34.19
CA THR A 65 -8.58 -3.20 33.42
C THR A 65 -8.85 -1.85 32.72
N LYS A 66 -8.53 -0.73 33.37
CA LYS A 66 -8.61 0.62 32.78
C LYS A 66 -7.61 0.82 31.65
N MET A 67 -6.37 0.33 31.83
CA MET A 67 -5.36 0.37 30.78
C MET A 67 -5.77 -0.47 29.56
N LEU A 68 -6.31 -1.67 29.77
CA LEU A 68 -6.80 -2.54 28.70
C LEU A 68 -7.99 -1.93 27.95
N GLY A 69 -8.95 -1.34 28.65
CA GLY A 69 -10.09 -0.63 28.04
C GLY A 69 -9.65 0.55 27.18
N PHE A 70 -8.68 1.34 27.65
CA PHE A 70 -8.11 2.44 26.88
C PHE A 70 -7.35 1.95 25.64
N CYS A 71 -6.56 0.88 25.76
CA CYS A 71 -5.88 0.24 24.63
C CYS A 71 -6.88 -0.27 23.58
N MET A 72 -7.96 -0.93 23.99
CA MET A 72 -9.01 -1.42 23.08
C MET A 72 -9.70 -0.27 22.33
N MET A 73 -9.92 0.87 23.00
CA MET A 73 -10.50 2.06 22.38
C MET A 73 -9.59 2.65 21.30
N ILE A 74 -8.27 2.70 21.55
CA ILE A 74 -7.27 3.18 20.58
C ILE A 74 -7.16 2.20 19.40
N ILE A 75 -7.10 0.90 19.67
CA ILE A 75 -6.99 -0.13 18.63
C ILE A 75 -8.24 -0.11 17.73
N GLY A 76 -9.44 0.00 18.31
CA GLY A 76 -10.69 0.08 17.55
C GLY A 76 -10.75 1.28 16.59
N ALA A 77 -10.17 2.41 16.97
CA ALA A 77 -10.11 3.60 16.12
C ALA A 77 -9.06 3.49 14.99
N LEU A 78 -7.91 2.87 15.27
CA LEU A 78 -6.79 2.80 14.32
C LEU A 78 -6.88 1.62 13.34
N TYR A 79 -7.42 0.49 13.79
CA TYR A 79 -7.50 -0.76 13.03
C TYR A 79 -8.09 -0.61 11.60
N PRO A 80 -9.26 0.01 11.39
CA PRO A 80 -9.85 0.07 10.06
C PRO A 80 -9.03 0.94 9.08
N SER A 81 -8.37 1.98 9.59
CA SER A 81 -7.50 2.83 8.77
C SER A 81 -6.23 2.09 8.35
N PHE A 82 -5.68 1.25 9.24
CA PHE A 82 -4.49 0.46 8.96
C PHE A 82 -4.79 -0.69 7.99
N TRP A 83 -5.93 -1.36 8.18
CA TRP A 83 -6.40 -2.41 7.27
C TRP A 83 -6.58 -1.88 5.85
N LEU A 84 -7.26 -0.74 5.68
CA LEU A 84 -7.48 -0.14 4.36
C LEU A 84 -6.15 0.22 3.68
N ARG A 85 -5.20 0.82 4.41
CA ARG A 85 -3.86 1.09 3.90
C ARG A 85 -3.11 -0.18 3.50
N GLY A 86 -3.29 -1.26 4.24
CA GLY A 86 -2.75 -2.58 3.93
C GLY A 86 -3.28 -3.11 2.60
N VAL A 87 -4.60 -3.06 2.39
CA VAL A 87 -5.25 -3.48 1.13
C VAL A 87 -4.76 -2.65 -0.06
N ILE A 88 -4.74 -1.32 0.07
CA ILE A 88 -4.23 -0.42 -0.98
C ILE A 88 -2.77 -0.76 -1.31
N LYS A 89 -1.94 -0.95 -0.30
CA LYS A 89 -0.51 -1.27 -0.47
C LYS A 89 -0.31 -2.61 -1.21
N LEU A 90 -1.11 -3.62 -0.89
CA LEU A 90 -1.07 -4.91 -1.58
C LEU A 90 -1.52 -4.77 -3.04
N ARG A 91 -2.59 -4.02 -3.31
CA ARG A 91 -3.08 -3.72 -4.66
C ARG A 91 -2.02 -2.97 -5.48
N HIS A 92 -1.46 -1.90 -4.94
CA HIS A 92 -0.38 -1.11 -5.55
C HIS A 92 0.85 -1.96 -5.86
N LYS A 93 1.24 -2.85 -4.94
CA LYS A 93 2.37 -3.76 -5.15
C LYS A 93 2.10 -4.74 -6.29
N SER A 94 0.87 -5.26 -6.39
CA SER A 94 0.46 -6.11 -7.51
C SER A 94 0.56 -5.36 -8.84
N ILE A 95 -0.02 -4.16 -8.91
CA ILE A 95 0.03 -3.28 -10.09
C ILE A 95 1.48 -3.00 -10.50
N GLN A 96 2.32 -2.59 -9.55
CA GLN A 96 3.73 -2.28 -9.80
C GLN A 96 4.50 -3.49 -10.35
N ARG A 97 4.17 -4.71 -9.88
CA ARG A 97 4.83 -5.94 -10.33
C ARG A 97 4.48 -6.31 -11.76
N GLU A 98 3.21 -6.14 -12.13
CA GLU A 98 2.69 -6.54 -13.44
C GLU A 98 2.86 -5.47 -14.53
N LEU A 99 2.98 -4.20 -14.15
CA LEU A 99 3.12 -3.07 -15.08
C LEU A 99 4.24 -3.24 -16.14
N PRO A 100 5.47 -3.68 -15.81
CA PRO A 100 6.52 -3.87 -16.81
C PRO A 100 6.13 -4.91 -17.87
N ASN A 101 5.48 -6.01 -17.46
CA ASN A 101 5.06 -7.08 -18.36
C ASN A 101 4.00 -6.59 -19.36
N VAL A 102 3.03 -5.80 -18.90
CA VAL A 102 2.02 -5.20 -19.79
C VAL A 102 2.66 -4.23 -20.78
N LEU A 103 3.61 -3.41 -20.33
CA LEU A 103 4.33 -2.48 -21.22
C LEU A 103 5.13 -3.23 -22.29
N ASP A 104 5.76 -4.35 -21.95
CA ASP A 104 6.50 -5.18 -22.89
C ASP A 104 5.58 -5.80 -23.96
N LEU A 105 4.45 -6.36 -23.54
CA LEU A 105 3.46 -6.92 -24.47
C LEU A 105 2.84 -5.86 -25.39
N LEU A 106 2.55 -4.67 -24.84
CA LEU A 106 2.06 -3.54 -25.63
C LEU A 106 3.13 -3.07 -26.62
N THR A 107 4.40 -2.99 -26.19
CA THR A 107 5.53 -2.63 -27.06
C THR A 107 5.63 -3.60 -28.22
N LEU A 108 5.70 -4.91 -27.95
CA LEU A 108 5.81 -5.95 -28.99
C LEU A 108 4.65 -5.90 -29.98
N SER A 109 3.43 -5.71 -29.48
CA SER A 109 2.24 -5.64 -30.33
C SER A 109 2.22 -4.39 -31.22
N VAL A 110 2.60 -3.23 -30.68
CA VAL A 110 2.64 -1.96 -31.41
C VAL A 110 3.81 -1.91 -32.40
N GLU A 111 4.98 -2.45 -32.03
CA GLU A 111 6.12 -2.61 -32.94
C GLU A 111 5.79 -3.59 -34.09
N ALA A 112 4.92 -4.57 -33.85
CA ALA A 112 4.38 -5.45 -34.89
C ALA A 112 3.31 -4.79 -35.78
N GLY A 113 3.03 -3.49 -35.60
CA GLY A 113 2.12 -2.72 -36.45
C GLY A 113 0.66 -2.75 -36.01
N ARG A 114 0.33 -3.33 -34.85
CA ARG A 114 -1.03 -3.25 -34.28
C ARG A 114 -1.26 -1.88 -33.66
N ASP A 115 -2.49 -1.41 -33.74
CA ASP A 115 -2.89 -0.22 -33.00
C ASP A 115 -2.92 -0.51 -31.49
N PHE A 116 -2.74 0.54 -30.68
CA PHE A 116 -2.69 0.44 -29.22
C PHE A 116 -3.94 -0.25 -28.64
N LEU A 117 -5.12 0.04 -29.20
CA LEU A 117 -6.38 -0.44 -28.64
C LEU A 117 -6.61 -1.93 -28.94
N SER A 118 -6.24 -2.41 -30.13
CA SER A 118 -6.29 -3.85 -30.42
C SER A 118 -5.22 -4.62 -29.65
N ALA A 119 -4.01 -4.05 -29.48
CA ALA A 119 -2.97 -4.63 -28.64
C ALA A 119 -3.47 -4.78 -27.19
N LEU A 120 -4.09 -3.73 -26.63
CA LEU A 120 -4.67 -3.77 -25.29
C LEU A 120 -5.77 -4.83 -25.17
N LYS A 121 -6.64 -4.94 -26.16
CA LYS A 121 -7.71 -5.95 -26.19
C LYS A 121 -7.18 -7.38 -26.16
N GLU A 122 -6.15 -7.68 -26.95
CA GLU A 122 -5.54 -9.01 -27.01
C GLU A 122 -4.86 -9.38 -25.70
N ILE A 123 -4.13 -8.43 -25.09
CA ILE A 123 -3.48 -8.65 -23.80
C ILE A 123 -4.54 -8.93 -22.74
N LEU A 124 -5.62 -8.15 -22.69
CA LEU A 124 -6.71 -8.35 -21.72
C LEU A 124 -7.44 -9.69 -21.90
N ALA A 125 -7.55 -10.21 -23.14
CA ALA A 125 -8.24 -11.47 -23.40
C ALA A 125 -7.49 -12.69 -22.86
N ASN A 126 -6.16 -12.64 -22.81
CA ASN A 126 -5.30 -13.75 -22.39
C ASN A 126 -4.77 -13.59 -20.96
N ARG A 127 -5.26 -12.59 -20.22
CA ARG A 127 -4.73 -12.22 -18.90
C ARG A 127 -5.62 -12.77 -17.79
N GLU A 128 -4.98 -13.31 -16.76
CA GLU A 128 -5.67 -13.69 -15.54
C GLU A 128 -6.20 -12.45 -14.79
N PRO A 129 -7.29 -12.59 -14.01
CA PRO A 129 -7.84 -11.47 -13.25
C PRO A 129 -6.83 -10.92 -12.23
N ASP A 130 -6.42 -9.68 -12.42
CA ASP A 130 -5.51 -8.97 -11.53
C ASP A 130 -5.88 -7.47 -11.43
N PRO A 131 -5.42 -6.77 -10.38
CA PRO A 131 -5.79 -5.37 -10.17
C PRO A 131 -5.43 -4.39 -11.30
N LEU A 132 -4.33 -4.64 -12.03
CA LEU A 132 -3.98 -3.81 -13.18
C LEU A 132 -4.90 -4.14 -14.37
N GLY A 133 -5.32 -5.39 -14.50
CA GLY A 133 -6.19 -5.87 -15.58
C GLY A 133 -7.57 -5.25 -15.48
N GLU A 134 -8.15 -5.22 -14.28
CA GLU A 134 -9.43 -4.56 -13.99
C GLU A 134 -9.44 -3.08 -14.43
N GLU A 135 -8.36 -2.35 -14.11
CA GLU A 135 -8.25 -0.93 -14.45
C GLU A 135 -8.02 -0.70 -15.94
N LEU A 136 -7.19 -1.53 -16.58
CA LEU A 136 -6.96 -1.49 -18.02
C LEU A 136 -8.22 -1.87 -18.81
N GLU A 137 -9.00 -2.82 -18.33
CA GLU A 137 -10.29 -3.20 -18.92
C GLU A 137 -11.31 -2.06 -18.77
N ARG A 138 -11.31 -1.36 -17.64
CA ARG A 138 -12.09 -0.13 -17.47
C ARG A 138 -11.65 0.95 -18.45
N VAL A 139 -10.34 1.19 -18.63
CA VAL A 139 -9.83 2.12 -19.65
C VAL A 139 -10.30 1.72 -21.04
N PHE A 140 -10.18 0.44 -21.39
CA PHE A 140 -10.62 -0.08 -22.69
C PHE A 140 -12.12 0.20 -22.92
N ARG A 141 -12.98 -0.09 -21.94
CA ARG A 141 -14.42 0.22 -22.01
C ARG A 141 -14.70 1.72 -22.10
N GLU A 142 -14.03 2.55 -21.33
CA GLU A 142 -14.18 4.01 -21.39
C GLU A 142 -13.86 4.54 -22.80
N ILE A 143 -12.82 4.02 -23.44
CA ILE A 143 -12.44 4.39 -24.81
C ILE A 143 -13.50 3.90 -25.81
N GLN A 144 -14.02 2.68 -25.66
CA GLN A 144 -15.11 2.17 -26.52
C GLN A 144 -16.39 3.01 -26.42
N LEU A 145 -16.65 3.62 -25.26
CA LEU A 145 -17.76 4.54 -25.05
C LEU A 145 -17.50 5.96 -25.59
N GLY A 146 -16.39 6.17 -26.32
CA GLY A 146 -16.07 7.42 -26.99
C GLY A 146 -15.21 8.38 -26.18
N LYS A 147 -14.71 7.98 -25.00
CA LYS A 147 -13.77 8.81 -24.23
C LYS A 147 -12.43 8.84 -24.95
N GLN A 148 -11.78 10.01 -24.98
CA GLN A 148 -10.43 10.12 -25.53
C GLN A 148 -9.46 9.24 -24.72
N ARG A 149 -8.57 8.52 -25.41
CA ARG A 149 -7.55 7.64 -24.80
C ARG A 149 -6.80 8.33 -23.65
N ARG A 150 -6.28 9.54 -23.91
CA ARG A 150 -5.57 10.36 -22.92
C ARG A 150 -6.41 10.59 -21.66
N GLN A 151 -7.69 10.93 -21.82
CA GLN A 151 -8.58 11.17 -20.69
C GLN A 151 -8.88 9.89 -19.91
N ALA A 152 -9.04 8.76 -20.59
CA ALA A 152 -9.27 7.46 -19.95
C ALA A 152 -8.05 7.00 -19.14
N LEU A 153 -6.84 7.10 -19.71
CA LEU A 153 -5.59 6.82 -19.01
C LEU A 153 -5.38 7.75 -17.80
N ASN A 154 -5.60 9.05 -17.95
CA ASN A 154 -5.49 10.01 -16.85
C ASN A 154 -6.51 9.71 -15.74
N SER A 155 -7.73 9.32 -16.09
CA SER A 155 -8.73 8.90 -15.11
C SER A 155 -8.30 7.64 -14.34
N MET A 156 -7.67 6.67 -15.01
CA MET A 156 -7.07 5.51 -14.35
C MET A 156 -5.95 5.91 -13.38
N SER A 157 -5.04 6.79 -13.79
CA SER A 157 -3.98 7.32 -12.92
C SER A 157 -4.55 7.99 -11.66
N GLN A 158 -5.59 8.82 -11.83
CA GLN A 158 -6.27 9.50 -10.72
C GLN A 158 -7.00 8.54 -9.76
N ARG A 159 -7.53 7.42 -10.27
CA ARG A 159 -8.19 6.40 -9.44
C ARG A 159 -7.18 5.56 -8.66
N VAL A 160 -6.15 5.05 -9.33
CA VAL A 160 -5.18 4.12 -8.73
C VAL A 160 -4.18 4.85 -7.84
N GLN A 161 -3.68 6.00 -8.27
CA GLN A 161 -2.67 6.81 -7.57
C GLN A 161 -1.41 6.03 -7.16
N GLN A 162 -0.99 5.08 -7.99
CA GLN A 162 0.28 4.38 -7.82
C GLN A 162 1.35 5.10 -8.63
N ALA A 163 2.46 5.46 -7.98
CA ALA A 163 3.47 6.36 -8.54
C ALA A 163 4.04 5.94 -9.90
N ASP A 164 4.29 4.64 -10.11
CA ASP A 164 4.90 4.15 -11.36
C ASP A 164 3.88 4.17 -12.50
N LEU A 165 2.65 3.75 -12.23
CA LEU A 165 1.54 3.81 -13.17
C LEU A 165 1.24 5.25 -13.57
N SER A 166 1.21 6.19 -12.61
CA SER A 166 1.01 7.61 -12.90
C SER A 166 2.13 8.14 -13.79
N THR A 167 3.39 7.83 -13.49
CA THR A 167 4.53 8.22 -14.34
C THR A 167 4.41 7.69 -15.77
N VAL A 168 4.02 6.43 -15.92
CA VAL A 168 3.81 5.77 -17.22
C VAL A 168 2.67 6.45 -18.00
N VAL A 169 1.52 6.69 -17.34
CA VAL A 169 0.36 7.34 -17.94
C VAL A 169 0.71 8.77 -18.37
N ASP A 170 1.36 9.54 -17.52
CA ASP A 170 1.72 10.94 -17.81
C ASP A 170 2.69 11.01 -18.98
N THR A 171 3.66 10.10 -19.06
CA THR A 171 4.62 10.04 -20.18
C THR A 171 3.92 9.60 -21.47
N LEU A 172 3.04 8.60 -21.41
CA LEU A 172 2.31 8.11 -22.57
C LEU A 172 1.34 9.16 -23.14
N THR A 173 0.68 9.92 -22.27
CA THR A 173 -0.23 10.99 -22.67
C THR A 173 0.50 12.20 -23.26
N GLN A 174 1.66 12.57 -22.70
CA GLN A 174 2.53 13.59 -23.29
C GLN A 174 3.06 13.18 -24.66
N ALA A 175 3.45 11.91 -24.82
CA ALA A 175 3.90 11.39 -26.11
C ALA A 175 2.80 11.43 -27.17
N ASP A 176 1.56 11.13 -26.78
CA ASP A 176 0.37 11.22 -27.63
C ASP A 176 0.13 12.65 -28.13
N GLU A 177 0.26 13.65 -27.25
CA GLU A 177 0.12 15.06 -27.59
C GLU A 177 1.21 15.56 -28.54
N LEU A 178 2.44 15.09 -28.35
CA LEU A 178 3.60 15.45 -29.17
C LEU A 178 3.70 14.66 -30.48
N GLY A 179 2.81 13.69 -30.71
CA GLY A 179 2.82 12.83 -31.89
C GLY A 179 4.05 11.90 -31.96
N VAL A 180 4.68 11.60 -30.82
CA VAL A 180 5.83 10.69 -30.75
C VAL A 180 5.36 9.25 -30.91
N SER A 181 6.15 8.42 -31.57
CA SER A 181 5.80 7.01 -31.78
C SER A 181 5.57 6.29 -30.44
N ILE A 182 4.37 5.76 -30.26
CA ILE A 182 3.94 5.09 -29.01
C ILE A 182 4.80 3.87 -28.70
N GLY A 183 5.17 3.07 -29.71
CA GLY A 183 6.03 1.90 -29.53
C GLY A 183 7.38 2.27 -28.90
N HIS A 184 8.02 3.34 -29.38
CA HIS A 184 9.29 3.82 -28.82
C HIS A 184 9.17 4.22 -27.34
N ILE A 185 8.09 4.92 -26.98
CA ILE A 185 7.85 5.35 -25.60
C ILE A 185 7.54 4.17 -24.68
N LEU A 186 6.71 3.22 -25.12
CA LEU A 186 6.43 2.00 -24.37
C LEU A 186 7.72 1.21 -24.11
N ARG A 187 8.63 1.12 -25.10
CA ARG A 187 9.93 0.46 -24.96
C ARG A 187 10.81 1.14 -23.91
N ILE A 188 10.90 2.47 -23.93
CA ILE A 188 11.66 3.24 -22.94
C ILE A 188 11.08 3.00 -21.54
N LEU A 189 9.76 3.08 -21.39
CA LEU A 189 9.09 2.88 -20.10
C LEU A 189 9.28 1.44 -19.59
N GLY A 190 9.18 0.43 -20.44
CA GLY A 190 9.46 -0.97 -20.09
C GLY A 190 10.89 -1.15 -19.60
N GLU A 191 11.86 -0.54 -20.27
CA GLU A 191 13.27 -0.59 -19.88
C GLU A 191 13.52 0.12 -18.54
N GLN A 192 12.96 1.31 -18.34
CA GLN A 192 13.03 2.04 -17.08
C GLN A 192 12.47 1.23 -15.91
N MET A 193 11.33 0.56 -16.13
CA MET A 193 10.72 -0.28 -15.10
C MET A 193 11.55 -1.53 -14.79
N ARG A 194 12.19 -2.16 -15.78
CA ARG A 194 13.15 -3.24 -15.55
C ARG A 194 14.34 -2.76 -14.75
N GLN A 195 14.96 -1.65 -15.14
CA GLN A 195 16.11 -1.06 -14.42
C GLN A 195 15.75 -0.73 -12.97
N LYS A 196 14.56 -0.17 -12.73
CA LYS A 196 14.06 0.11 -11.38
C LYS A 196 13.93 -1.17 -10.54
N ARG A 197 13.46 -2.27 -11.13
CA ARG A 197 13.37 -3.57 -10.46
C ARG A 197 14.77 -4.11 -10.10
N PHE A 198 15.75 -3.96 -10.98
CA PHE A 198 17.14 -4.33 -10.70
C PHE A 198 17.75 -3.47 -9.59
N ALA A 199 17.59 -2.14 -9.64
CA ALA A 199 18.07 -1.23 -8.61
C ALA A 199 17.46 -1.52 -7.23
N TYR A 200 16.17 -1.91 -7.19
CA TYR A 200 15.53 -2.32 -5.94
C TYR A 200 16.14 -3.62 -5.38
N ALA A 201 16.41 -4.60 -6.24
CA ALA A 201 17.08 -5.83 -5.83
C ALA A 201 18.50 -5.56 -5.32
N GLU A 202 19.24 -4.69 -6.01
CA GLU A 202 20.59 -4.26 -5.59
C GLU A 202 20.57 -3.54 -4.25
N LYS A 203 19.60 -2.65 -4.03
CA LYS A 203 19.39 -1.98 -2.74
C LYS A 203 19.15 -2.99 -1.61
N LEU A 204 18.30 -4.00 -1.83
CA LEU A 204 18.07 -5.06 -0.84
C LEU A 204 19.32 -5.90 -0.58
N ALA A 205 20.12 -6.18 -1.61
CA ALA A 205 21.40 -6.88 -1.47
C ALA A 205 22.38 -6.05 -0.63
N ASN A 206 22.51 -4.76 -0.89
CA ASN A 206 23.41 -3.85 -0.17
C ASN A 206 22.97 -3.56 1.28
N GLU A 207 21.67 -3.64 1.59
CA GLU A 207 21.17 -3.53 2.97
C GLU A 207 21.38 -4.82 3.79
N SER A 208 21.61 -5.96 3.15
CA SER A 208 21.73 -7.26 3.83
C SER A 208 22.95 -7.36 4.76
N PRO A 209 24.16 -6.90 4.40
CA PRO A 209 25.31 -6.89 5.31
C PRO A 209 25.08 -6.06 6.58
N VAL A 210 24.41 -4.91 6.47
CA VAL A 210 24.15 -4.03 7.62
C VAL A 210 23.22 -4.70 8.63
N LYS A 211 22.25 -5.51 8.16
CA LYS A 211 21.36 -6.29 9.03
C LYS A 211 22.08 -7.40 9.80
N LEU A 212 23.21 -7.91 9.30
CA LEU A 212 24.04 -8.90 10.00
C LEU A 212 24.85 -8.30 11.15
N LEU A 213 25.13 -6.99 11.12
CA LEU A 213 25.84 -6.32 12.22
C LEU A 213 24.98 -6.27 13.50
N PHE A 214 23.66 -6.19 13.39
CA PHE A 214 22.79 -6.04 14.55
C PHE A 214 22.84 -7.25 15.52
N PRO A 215 22.66 -8.51 15.08
CA PRO A 215 22.90 -9.68 15.94
C PRO A 215 24.33 -9.71 16.49
N LEU A 216 25.33 -9.38 15.65
CA LEU A 216 26.73 -9.39 16.07
C LEU A 216 26.97 -8.44 17.25
N PHE A 217 26.43 -7.22 17.21
CA PHE A 217 26.50 -6.30 18.34
C PHE A 217 25.75 -6.83 19.56
N ILE A 218 24.55 -7.40 19.41
CA ILE A 218 23.78 -7.92 20.56
C ILE A 218 24.45 -9.10 21.25
N PHE A 219 25.16 -9.97 20.51
CA PHE A 219 25.77 -11.17 21.09
C PHE A 219 27.23 -10.97 21.49
N ILE A 220 28.05 -10.35 20.63
CA ILE A 220 29.49 -10.20 20.87
C ILE A 220 29.77 -9.07 21.86
N PHE A 221 29.07 -7.93 21.74
CA PHE A 221 29.39 -6.75 22.57
C PHE A 221 29.18 -6.99 24.07
N PRO A 222 28.07 -7.62 24.54
CA PRO A 222 27.92 -7.96 25.95
C PRO A 222 28.93 -9.02 26.42
N ALA A 223 29.24 -10.01 25.56
CA ALA A 223 30.23 -11.04 25.89
C ALA A 223 31.62 -10.42 26.13
N VAL A 224 32.03 -9.47 25.27
CA VAL A 224 33.30 -8.74 25.43
C VAL A 224 33.31 -7.91 26.72
N ILE A 225 32.21 -7.22 27.05
CA ILE A 225 32.06 -6.48 28.32
C ILE A 225 32.22 -7.42 29.51
N ILE A 226 31.56 -8.57 29.51
CA ILE A 226 31.63 -9.55 30.61
C ILE A 226 33.06 -10.07 30.77
N VAL A 227 33.76 -10.38 29.68
CA VAL A 227 35.15 -10.88 29.74
C VAL A 227 36.13 -9.80 30.22
N MET A 228 35.96 -8.55 29.78
CA MET A 228 36.83 -7.44 30.20
C MET A 228 36.57 -6.96 31.63
N LEU A 229 35.31 -6.73 32.01
CA LEU A 229 34.93 -6.18 33.32
C LEU A 229 34.74 -7.24 34.40
N GLY A 230 34.45 -8.49 34.03
CA GLY A 230 34.26 -9.61 34.95
C GLY A 230 35.37 -9.75 36.00
N PRO A 231 36.65 -9.85 35.62
CA PRO A 231 37.73 -9.98 36.61
C PRO A 231 37.93 -8.72 37.45
N VAL A 232 37.65 -7.53 36.91
CA VAL A 232 37.76 -6.25 37.64
C VAL A 232 36.69 -6.16 38.73
N LEU A 233 35.45 -6.52 38.40
CA LEU A 233 34.33 -6.56 39.35
C LEU A 233 34.56 -7.61 40.44
N LEU A 234 35.02 -8.81 40.07
CA LEU A 234 35.33 -9.86 41.04
C LEU A 234 36.42 -9.43 42.02
N LYS A 235 37.49 -8.79 41.53
CA LYS A 235 38.56 -8.25 42.38
C LYS A 235 38.04 -7.21 43.37
N TYR A 236 37.21 -6.27 42.91
CA TYR A 236 36.62 -5.24 43.78
C TYR A 236 35.71 -5.85 44.85
N LEU A 237 34.88 -6.84 44.51
CA LEU A 237 34.00 -7.51 45.47
C LEU A 237 34.75 -8.33 46.51
N THR A 238 35.89 -8.92 46.16
CA THR A 238 36.73 -9.65 47.13
C THR A 238 37.57 -8.74 48.03
N GLN A 239 37.68 -7.45 47.70
CA GLN A 239 38.49 -6.48 48.43
C GLN A 239 37.67 -5.60 49.40
N ILE A 240 36.34 -5.70 49.31
CA ILE A 240 35.35 -5.18 50.26
C ILE A 240 35.02 -6.29 51.25
#